data_AF-A0AAW0ASJ5-F1
#
_entry.id   AF-A0AAW0ASJ5-F1
#
_cell.length_a   1.000
_cell.length_b   1.000
_cell.length_c   1.000
_cell.angle_alpha   90.00
_cell.angle_beta   90.00
_cell.angle_gamma   90.00
#
_symmetry.space_group_name_H-M   'P 1'
#
loop_
_entity.id
_entity.type
_entity.pdbx_description
1 polymer ?
#
loop_
_entity_poly.entity_id
_entity_poly.type
_entity_poly.pdbx_seq_one_letter_code
_entity_poly.pdbx_strand_id
1 'polypeptide(L)'
;MSRTRDNRGRFTSNTVSTVSTPGSSFVFTSSTHDDDVDSLEGPSPPTSPVQPQPRTPLVQGLPGITGSWVDWIARSRGIQVSPSRPPSQIPSRIPSTAPSRIPSTAPSPIKTPDIPPKTPDTPPKNPEIPKKQLLRPQMANMNLEYTGEFDDPLDSKNFLRKAEGEMALRQYEEAKYADKIHLFLKVGSAADIWYEELEDEVKKGGWDDFKKKFLEEFKSATVAKPSASEKRRELLELTIMVDELGKRHEASREWTHVCFARQLLDVAKAAGIASTSSDIVGVYEKLPRILKSKALDNAKDWAEFKKSISNIDVKYIKEEKAVEDHIHALEKRIETPSKGLARTLEATSINATMANASKPGASRAPQRSDDSMVFSSTGGGQGNLNYNRPRQPPILNESQKATLCTNIVAYKQHPATQEGIAVYLNEMKTFSLKWGNARFNENMVFPYAPGTLPPGSGECFVCGKKGHGQGVTCPSTSKIGTKERLWRVFVQKELGANRAAAAALNAVGVDGSWGVEGFVSGLGKEEGSAE
;
A
#
# COMPACT_ATOMS: atom_id res chain seq x y z
N MET A 1 -39.62 -12.88 -14.29
CA MET A 1 -39.93 -12.79 -12.83
C MET A 1 -39.05 -11.72 -12.22
N SER A 2 -39.64 -10.65 -11.70
CA SER A 2 -38.91 -9.52 -11.11
C SER A 2 -38.69 -9.74 -9.62
N ARG A 3 -37.50 -9.41 -9.09
CA ARG A 3 -37.20 -9.45 -7.65
C ARG A 3 -36.96 -8.04 -7.11
N THR A 4 -37.90 -7.54 -6.32
CA THR A 4 -37.69 -6.40 -5.41
C THR A 4 -36.87 -6.85 -4.18
N ARG A 5 -36.24 -5.89 -3.50
CA ARG A 5 -35.25 -6.14 -2.43
C ARG A 5 -35.56 -5.27 -1.22
N ASP A 6 -35.74 -5.90 -0.07
CA ASP A 6 -36.25 -5.21 1.13
C ASP A 6 -35.13 -4.73 2.07
N ASN A 7 -35.42 -3.65 2.78
CA ASN A 7 -34.44 -2.75 3.42
C ASN A 7 -33.75 -3.27 4.70
N ARG A 8 -33.69 -4.60 4.92
CA ARG A 8 -33.01 -5.22 6.08
C ARG A 8 -32.09 -6.40 5.77
N GLY A 9 -31.83 -6.69 4.49
CA GLY A 9 -30.60 -7.41 4.09
C GLY A 9 -30.37 -8.82 4.66
N ARG A 10 -31.42 -9.55 5.05
CA ARG A 10 -31.34 -10.96 5.46
C ARG A 10 -32.09 -11.85 4.47
N PHE A 11 -31.39 -12.82 3.89
CA PHE A 11 -32.00 -13.96 3.24
C PHE A 11 -32.28 -15.04 4.30
N THR A 12 -33.51 -15.54 4.35
CA THR A 12 -33.89 -16.72 5.15
C THR A 12 -34.38 -17.82 4.22
N SER A 13 -33.67 -18.95 4.23
CA SER A 13 -34.01 -20.12 3.43
C SER A 13 -35.18 -20.87 4.06
N ASN A 14 -36.36 -20.81 3.45
CA ASN A 14 -37.47 -21.72 3.79
C ASN A 14 -37.56 -22.82 2.73
N THR A 15 -37.23 -24.04 3.14
CA THR A 15 -37.53 -25.27 2.42
C THR A 15 -38.99 -25.64 2.57
N VAL A 16 -39.72 -25.76 1.46
CA VAL A 16 -41.00 -26.46 1.38
C VAL A 16 -40.96 -27.39 0.17
N SER A 17 -41.18 -28.68 0.40
CA SER A 17 -41.31 -29.72 -0.62
C SER A 17 -42.78 -30.09 -0.85
N THR A 18 -43.04 -30.96 -1.84
CA THR A 18 -44.35 -31.58 -2.20
C THR A 18 -45.32 -30.68 -3.00
N VAL A 19 -46.11 -31.18 -3.96
CA VAL A 19 -46.18 -32.52 -4.61
C VAL A 19 -46.75 -32.39 -6.03
N SER A 20 -46.46 -33.36 -6.92
CA SER A 20 -46.95 -33.41 -8.31
C SER A 20 -48.38 -33.97 -8.44
N THR A 21 -49.15 -33.51 -9.44
CA THR A 21 -49.98 -34.35 -10.37
C THR A 21 -50.66 -33.47 -11.46
N PRO A 22 -51.15 -34.04 -12.59
CA PRO A 22 -51.18 -33.31 -13.87
C PRO A 22 -52.57 -33.11 -14.51
N GLY A 23 -52.58 -32.33 -15.60
CA GLY A 23 -53.43 -32.60 -16.77
C GLY A 23 -54.65 -31.70 -16.96
N SER A 24 -54.64 -30.90 -18.02
CA SER A 24 -55.73 -30.89 -19.00
C SER A 24 -55.28 -30.21 -20.30
N SER A 25 -55.44 -30.91 -21.41
CA SER A 25 -55.31 -30.36 -22.76
C SER A 25 -56.51 -29.50 -23.12
N PHE A 26 -56.31 -28.40 -23.85
CA PHE A 26 -57.32 -27.83 -24.74
C PHE A 26 -56.66 -27.19 -25.97
N VAL A 27 -57.32 -27.40 -27.11
CA VAL A 27 -56.94 -26.89 -28.44
C VAL A 27 -58.11 -26.04 -28.94
N PHE A 28 -57.83 -24.92 -29.63
CA PHE A 28 -58.48 -24.37 -30.83
C PHE A 28 -58.10 -22.89 -30.98
N THR A 29 -57.25 -22.56 -31.96
CA THR A 29 -57.54 -21.92 -33.26
C THR A 29 -57.64 -20.40 -33.27
N SER A 30 -56.82 -19.84 -34.15
CA SER A 30 -56.90 -18.52 -34.77
C SER A 30 -58.29 -18.05 -35.20
N SER A 31 -58.54 -16.75 -35.10
CA SER A 31 -59.38 -16.00 -36.04
C SER A 31 -58.85 -14.58 -36.23
N THR A 32 -58.85 -14.11 -37.47
CA THR A 32 -58.46 -12.77 -37.91
C THR A 32 -59.71 -11.94 -38.19
N HIS A 33 -59.72 -10.67 -37.77
CA HIS A 33 -60.60 -9.64 -38.33
C HIS A 33 -59.91 -8.28 -38.30
N ASP A 34 -59.75 -7.70 -39.49
CA ASP A 34 -59.65 -6.27 -39.72
C ASP A 34 -61.05 -5.63 -39.57
N ASP A 35 -61.12 -4.36 -39.21
CA ASP A 35 -62.01 -3.39 -39.86
C ASP A 35 -61.63 -1.94 -39.46
N ASP A 36 -61.86 -1.02 -40.39
CA ASP A 36 -61.41 0.38 -40.39
C ASP A 36 -62.43 1.39 -39.77
N VAL A 37 -62.09 2.69 -39.90
CA VAL A 37 -62.95 3.92 -39.83
C VAL A 37 -63.52 4.32 -38.44
N ASP A 38 -63.53 5.57 -37.97
CA ASP A 38 -63.41 6.91 -38.60
C ASP A 38 -63.10 8.00 -37.53
N SER A 39 -62.98 9.25 -37.99
CA SER A 39 -62.58 10.49 -37.29
C SER A 39 -63.71 11.13 -36.46
N LEU A 40 -63.37 11.96 -35.46
CA LEU A 40 -64.16 13.16 -35.07
C LEU A 40 -63.31 14.17 -34.25
N GLU A 41 -63.68 15.46 -34.33
CA GLU A 41 -62.86 16.61 -33.89
C GLU A 41 -63.24 17.22 -32.51
N GLY A 42 -62.22 17.57 -31.71
CA GLY A 42 -62.20 18.67 -30.71
C GLY A 42 -63.14 18.62 -29.47
N PRO A 43 -63.13 19.65 -28.59
CA PRO A 43 -62.18 20.76 -28.44
C PRO A 43 -61.62 20.94 -26.99
N SER A 44 -60.64 21.84 -26.82
CA SER A 44 -59.99 22.17 -25.52
C SER A 44 -60.69 23.29 -24.72
N PRO A 45 -60.52 23.33 -23.38
CA PRO A 45 -60.65 24.54 -22.57
C PRO A 45 -59.32 24.97 -21.88
N PRO A 46 -59.22 26.20 -21.30
CA PRO A 46 -57.96 26.94 -21.23
C PRO A 46 -57.37 27.13 -19.81
N THR A 47 -56.18 27.73 -19.73
CA THR A 47 -55.70 28.44 -18.52
C THR A 47 -54.91 29.68 -18.89
N SER A 48 -55.09 30.76 -18.11
CA SER A 48 -54.63 32.14 -18.41
C SER A 48 -53.39 32.54 -17.57
N PRO A 49 -53.08 33.84 -17.34
CA PRO A 49 -51.98 34.51 -18.04
C PRO A 49 -50.84 35.00 -17.14
N VAL A 50 -49.71 35.41 -17.73
CA VAL A 50 -48.60 36.09 -17.02
C VAL A 50 -48.26 37.43 -17.70
N GLN A 51 -48.04 38.47 -16.87
CA GLN A 51 -47.78 39.86 -17.27
C GLN A 51 -46.39 40.11 -17.92
N PRO A 52 -46.17 41.28 -18.57
CA PRO A 52 -45.08 41.44 -19.53
C PRO A 52 -44.01 42.52 -19.21
N GLN A 53 -42.93 42.48 -20.01
CA GLN A 53 -41.91 43.54 -20.28
C GLN A 53 -40.82 43.78 -19.20
N PRO A 54 -39.60 44.29 -19.57
CA PRO A 54 -39.25 44.96 -20.83
C PRO A 54 -38.04 44.44 -21.65
N ARG A 55 -38.01 44.95 -22.90
CA ARG A 55 -36.92 44.97 -23.91
C ARG A 55 -35.78 45.92 -23.45
N THR A 56 -34.53 45.99 -23.97
CA THR A 56 -33.71 45.44 -25.10
C THR A 56 -32.22 45.84 -24.81
N PRO A 57 -31.15 45.63 -25.64
CA PRO A 57 -31.05 45.02 -26.99
C PRO A 57 -29.91 43.98 -27.22
N LEU A 58 -30.17 43.13 -28.22
CA LEU A 58 -29.29 42.76 -29.36
C LEU A 58 -27.75 42.93 -29.24
N VAL A 59 -27.02 41.80 -29.22
CA VAL A 59 -25.77 41.60 -29.99
C VAL A 59 -25.81 40.18 -30.60
N GLN A 60 -25.41 40.05 -31.86
CA GLN A 60 -25.44 38.81 -32.64
C GLN A 60 -24.10 38.04 -32.52
N GLY A 61 -24.11 36.70 -32.56
CA GLY A 61 -22.88 35.91 -32.75
C GLY A 61 -22.80 34.54 -32.05
N LEU A 62 -23.53 33.54 -32.57
CA LEU A 62 -23.21 32.10 -32.42
C LEU A 62 -22.71 31.61 -33.79
N PRO A 63 -21.83 30.58 -33.91
CA PRO A 63 -21.83 29.30 -33.19
C PRO A 63 -20.48 29.00 -32.49
N GLY A 64 -20.24 27.86 -31.83
CA GLY A 64 -21.03 26.65 -31.61
C GLY A 64 -20.29 25.69 -30.66
N ILE A 65 -21.01 24.72 -30.11
CA ILE A 65 -20.56 23.84 -29.01
C ILE A 65 -19.48 22.83 -29.47
N THR A 66 -18.44 22.63 -28.64
CA THR A 66 -17.68 21.39 -28.30
C THR A 66 -16.18 21.67 -28.13
N GLY A 67 -15.54 21.18 -27.06
CA GLY A 67 -14.06 21.23 -26.95
C GLY A 67 -13.45 21.26 -25.54
N SER A 68 -13.22 20.06 -24.98
CA SER A 68 -12.06 19.65 -24.17
C SER A 68 -11.37 20.63 -23.18
N TRP A 69 -11.26 20.19 -21.92
CA TRP A 69 -10.56 20.84 -20.80
C TRP A 69 -9.01 20.84 -20.88
N VAL A 70 -8.43 20.39 -22.00
CA VAL A 70 -6.98 20.07 -22.12
C VAL A 70 -6.12 21.28 -22.51
N ASP A 71 -6.69 22.33 -23.12
CA ASP A 71 -5.91 23.37 -23.82
C ASP A 71 -5.29 24.45 -22.90
N TRP A 72 -5.58 24.46 -21.59
CA TRP A 72 -5.01 25.43 -20.65
C TRP A 72 -3.56 25.11 -20.25
N ILE A 73 -3.15 23.84 -20.26
CA ILE A 73 -1.82 23.40 -19.80
C ILE A 73 -0.73 23.72 -20.85
N ALA A 74 -1.08 23.88 -22.13
CA ALA A 74 -0.14 24.08 -23.23
C ALA A 74 0.50 25.49 -23.30
N ARG A 75 -0.01 26.50 -22.59
CA ARG A 75 0.41 27.91 -22.77
C ARG A 75 1.47 28.45 -21.79
N SER A 76 2.04 27.63 -20.91
CA SER A 76 2.91 28.10 -19.81
C SER A 76 4.42 27.81 -19.96
N ARG A 77 4.91 27.51 -21.17
CA ARG A 77 6.35 27.33 -21.46
C ARG A 77 6.87 28.21 -22.59
N GLY A 78 6.81 29.52 -22.40
CA GLY A 78 7.55 30.49 -23.20
C GLY A 78 8.98 30.66 -22.68
N ILE A 79 9.95 29.95 -23.26
CA ILE A 79 11.38 30.30 -23.15
C ILE A 79 11.86 30.67 -24.55
N GLN A 80 12.17 31.95 -24.75
CA GLN A 80 12.87 32.39 -25.97
C GLN A 80 14.29 31.83 -25.96
N VAL A 81 14.72 31.27 -27.09
CA VAL A 81 16.12 30.96 -27.37
C VAL A 81 16.56 31.85 -28.53
N SER A 82 17.55 32.73 -28.28
CA SER A 82 18.23 33.49 -29.33
C SER A 82 19.46 32.72 -29.86
N PRO A 83 19.87 32.89 -31.13
CA PRO A 83 20.77 31.95 -31.80
C PRO A 83 22.25 32.39 -31.86
N SER A 84 23.16 31.41 -31.80
CA SER A 84 24.60 31.47 -32.14
C SER A 84 25.19 30.04 -32.01
N ARG A 85 26.13 29.51 -32.81
CA ARG A 85 26.87 29.91 -34.04
C ARG A 85 27.48 28.59 -34.62
N PRO A 86 27.76 28.42 -35.94
CA PRO A 86 28.09 27.10 -36.54
C PRO A 86 29.51 26.56 -36.24
N PRO A 87 29.81 25.27 -36.54
CA PRO A 87 31.00 24.56 -36.05
C PRO A 87 32.26 24.80 -36.89
N SER A 88 33.43 24.48 -36.32
CA SER A 88 34.71 24.48 -37.04
C SER A 88 35.60 23.30 -36.66
N GLN A 89 35.78 22.41 -37.65
CA GLN A 89 37.01 21.70 -38.05
C GLN A 89 37.96 21.11 -36.99
N ILE A 90 38.10 19.78 -37.06
CA ILE A 90 39.18 18.98 -36.47
C ILE A 90 40.37 18.95 -37.46
N PRO A 91 41.63 19.02 -36.98
CA PRO A 91 42.77 18.46 -37.70
C PRO A 91 43.41 17.27 -36.97
N SER A 92 43.76 16.25 -37.75
CA SER A 92 44.37 14.98 -37.32
C SER A 92 45.82 15.12 -36.85
N ARG A 93 46.27 14.23 -35.94
CA ARG A 93 47.67 13.75 -35.91
C ARG A 93 47.86 12.42 -35.17
N ILE A 94 48.46 11.45 -35.88
CA ILE A 94 49.16 10.27 -35.35
C ILE A 94 50.68 10.58 -35.51
N PRO A 95 51.61 10.07 -34.67
CA PRO A 95 52.21 8.73 -34.84
C PRO A 95 52.24 7.93 -33.51
N SER A 96 52.04 6.61 -33.46
CA SER A 96 52.83 5.50 -34.02
C SER A 96 54.18 5.27 -33.31
N THR A 97 54.24 4.28 -32.41
CA THR A 97 55.40 3.39 -32.22
C THR A 97 55.02 2.15 -31.40
N ALA A 98 55.26 0.98 -31.98
CA ALA A 98 55.37 -0.33 -31.31
C ALA A 98 56.87 -0.56 -30.94
N PRO A 99 57.37 -1.71 -30.41
CA PRO A 99 56.72 -3.04 -30.39
C PRO A 99 57.04 -4.01 -29.20
N SER A 100 56.41 -5.20 -29.29
CA SER A 100 56.95 -6.53 -28.94
C SER A 100 57.06 -6.98 -27.46
N ARG A 101 56.27 -8.01 -27.06
CA ARG A 101 56.70 -9.42 -27.00
C ARG A 101 55.61 -10.36 -26.45
N ILE A 102 55.53 -11.55 -27.06
CA ILE A 102 54.86 -12.80 -26.59
C ILE A 102 55.96 -13.64 -25.84
N PRO A 103 55.73 -14.73 -25.06
CA PRO A 103 54.64 -15.70 -25.20
C PRO A 103 54.01 -16.37 -23.95
N SER A 104 52.81 -16.90 -24.21
CA SER A 104 52.25 -18.23 -23.83
C SER A 104 53.05 -19.14 -22.88
N THR A 105 52.35 -19.74 -21.90
CA THR A 105 52.78 -21.00 -21.26
C THR A 105 51.56 -21.83 -20.85
N ALA A 106 51.56 -23.13 -21.20
CA ALA A 106 50.48 -24.08 -20.91
C ALA A 106 50.71 -24.81 -19.56
N PRO A 107 49.65 -25.35 -18.91
CA PRO A 107 49.78 -26.08 -17.65
C PRO A 107 50.33 -27.52 -17.85
N SER A 108 51.09 -28.00 -16.86
CA SER A 108 51.66 -29.36 -16.84
C SER A 108 50.69 -30.42 -16.26
N PRO A 109 50.80 -31.69 -16.67
CA PRO A 109 50.01 -32.80 -16.11
C PRO A 109 50.63 -33.37 -14.82
N ILE A 110 49.78 -33.76 -13.87
CA ILE A 110 50.19 -34.48 -12.65
C ILE A 110 50.22 -35.99 -12.92
N LYS A 111 51.29 -36.65 -12.46
CA LYS A 111 51.53 -38.09 -12.61
C LYS A 111 50.78 -38.92 -11.57
N THR A 112 50.14 -40.00 -12.01
CA THR A 112 49.84 -41.18 -11.19
C THR A 112 51.12 -42.01 -10.94
N PRO A 113 51.22 -42.74 -9.81
CA PRO A 113 52.16 -43.84 -9.64
C PRO A 113 51.48 -45.22 -9.75
N ASP A 114 52.15 -46.16 -10.42
CA ASP A 114 51.72 -47.55 -10.57
C ASP A 114 51.87 -48.39 -9.29
N ILE A 115 51.02 -49.41 -9.14
CA ILE A 115 51.22 -50.55 -8.22
C ILE A 115 50.91 -51.85 -8.99
N PRO A 116 51.77 -52.89 -8.92
CA PRO A 116 51.75 -54.04 -9.83
C PRO A 116 50.70 -55.13 -9.49
N PRO A 117 50.42 -56.07 -10.41
CA PRO A 117 49.29 -57.00 -10.31
C PRO A 117 49.59 -58.25 -9.49
N LYS A 118 48.54 -58.85 -8.90
CA LYS A 118 48.58 -60.19 -8.33
C LYS A 118 47.25 -60.92 -8.49
N THR A 119 47.28 -62.03 -9.23
CA THR A 119 46.25 -63.07 -9.31
C THR A 119 46.83 -64.37 -8.73
N PRO A 120 46.04 -65.45 -8.62
CA PRO A 120 44.69 -65.55 -8.07
C PRO A 120 44.63 -66.58 -6.93
N ASP A 121 43.63 -66.51 -6.05
CA ASP A 121 43.27 -67.66 -5.18
C ASP A 121 41.76 -67.70 -4.91
N THR A 122 41.24 -68.92 -4.74
CA THR A 122 39.80 -69.23 -4.68
C THR A 122 39.31 -69.39 -3.21
N PRO A 123 38.06 -69.76 -2.92
CA PRO A 123 37.11 -68.87 -2.26
C PRO A 123 36.87 -69.14 -0.76
N PRO A 124 36.50 -68.11 0.02
CA PRO A 124 35.78 -68.31 1.28
C PRO A 124 34.29 -67.93 1.17
N LYS A 125 33.48 -68.84 1.71
CA LYS A 125 32.03 -68.76 2.02
C LYS A 125 31.40 -67.35 2.12
N ASN A 126 30.37 -67.16 1.31
CA ASN A 126 29.08 -66.54 1.64
C ASN A 126 28.95 -65.86 3.02
N PRO A 127 29.03 -64.52 3.10
CA PRO A 127 28.34 -63.74 4.11
C PRO A 127 26.90 -63.45 3.63
N GLU A 128 25.92 -63.64 4.51
CA GLU A 128 24.50 -63.40 4.20
C GLU A 128 24.27 -61.99 3.64
N ILE A 129 23.59 -61.92 2.49
CA ILE A 129 23.10 -60.65 1.95
C ILE A 129 22.19 -60.02 3.01
N PRO A 130 22.51 -58.83 3.55
CA PRO A 130 21.59 -58.11 4.41
C PRO A 130 20.35 -57.83 3.58
N LYS A 131 19.21 -58.41 3.97
CA LYS A 131 17.92 -58.10 3.36
C LYS A 131 17.78 -56.59 3.39
N LYS A 132 17.86 -55.94 2.22
CA LYS A 132 17.51 -54.52 2.07
C LYS A 132 16.09 -54.40 2.58
N GLN A 133 15.93 -53.92 3.81
CA GLN A 133 14.66 -53.42 4.28
C GLN A 133 14.34 -52.30 3.31
N LEU A 134 13.39 -52.55 2.39
CA LEU A 134 12.73 -51.48 1.69
C LEU A 134 12.20 -50.57 2.80
N LEU A 135 12.78 -49.37 2.90
CA LEU A 135 12.17 -48.26 3.58
C LEU A 135 10.80 -48.09 2.92
N ARG A 136 9.76 -48.66 3.55
CA ARG A 136 8.38 -48.35 3.21
C ARG A 136 8.28 -46.83 3.27
N PRO A 137 7.97 -46.14 2.16
CA PRO A 137 7.63 -44.73 2.25
C PRO A 137 6.54 -44.58 3.31
N GLN A 138 6.67 -43.62 4.22
CA GLN A 138 5.53 -43.20 5.03
C GLN A 138 4.52 -42.58 4.06
N MET A 139 3.58 -43.42 3.60
CA MET A 139 2.49 -43.01 2.74
C MET A 139 1.66 -42.00 3.52
N ALA A 140 1.64 -40.74 3.08
CA ALA A 140 0.64 -39.81 3.54
C ALA A 140 -0.74 -40.39 3.16
N ASN A 141 -1.70 -40.36 4.08
CA ASN A 141 -3.11 -40.63 3.75
C ASN A 141 -3.59 -39.54 2.79
N MET A 142 -3.39 -39.76 1.48
CA MET A 142 -4.10 -39.03 0.45
C MET A 142 -5.45 -39.70 0.30
N ASN A 143 -6.49 -39.10 0.88
CA ASN A 143 -7.88 -39.47 0.64
C ASN A 143 -8.20 -39.18 -0.83
N LEU A 144 -7.85 -40.13 -1.68
CA LEU A 144 -8.14 -40.12 -3.10
C LEU A 144 -9.51 -40.75 -3.31
N GLU A 145 -10.53 -40.12 -2.72
CA GLU A 145 -11.94 -40.50 -2.83
C GLU A 145 -12.57 -39.68 -3.95
N TYR A 146 -13.02 -40.35 -5.01
CA TYR A 146 -13.83 -39.77 -6.08
C TYR A 146 -15.28 -40.22 -5.92
N THR A 147 -16.23 -39.29 -6.04
CA THR A 147 -17.65 -39.58 -5.84
C THR A 147 -18.39 -39.78 -7.16
N GLY A 148 -17.95 -39.13 -8.24
CA GLY A 148 -18.63 -39.09 -9.54
C GLY A 148 -19.70 -38.01 -9.65
N GLU A 149 -19.88 -37.17 -8.63
CA GLU A 149 -20.83 -36.07 -8.63
C GLU A 149 -20.29 -34.84 -9.38
N PHE A 150 -21.19 -33.98 -9.87
CA PHE A 150 -20.82 -32.78 -10.63
C PHE A 150 -19.96 -31.78 -9.83
N ASP A 151 -20.15 -31.74 -8.50
CA ASP A 151 -19.43 -30.85 -7.59
C ASP A 151 -18.13 -31.48 -7.01
N ASP A 152 -17.65 -32.60 -7.56
CA ASP A 152 -16.40 -33.24 -7.10
C ASP A 152 -15.19 -32.30 -7.26
N PRO A 153 -14.33 -32.15 -6.23
CA PRO A 153 -13.16 -31.27 -6.29
C PRO A 153 -12.02 -31.82 -7.18
N LEU A 154 -12.15 -33.04 -7.72
CA LEU A 154 -11.23 -33.62 -8.70
C LEU A 154 -11.92 -33.79 -10.05
N ASP A 155 -11.35 -33.15 -11.06
CA ASP A 155 -11.61 -33.50 -12.46
C ASP A 155 -11.32 -34.98 -12.74
N SER A 156 -12.20 -35.66 -13.48
CA SER A 156 -12.16 -37.11 -13.68
C SER A 156 -10.85 -37.60 -14.35
N LYS A 157 -10.20 -36.80 -15.19
CA LYS A 157 -8.87 -37.12 -15.75
C LYS A 157 -7.75 -36.95 -14.74
N ASN A 158 -7.84 -35.95 -13.85
CA ASN A 158 -6.90 -35.78 -12.75
C ASN A 158 -7.05 -36.87 -11.69
N PHE A 159 -8.27 -37.37 -11.43
CA PHE A 159 -8.50 -38.55 -10.61
C PHE A 159 -7.78 -39.78 -11.20
N LEU A 160 -8.09 -40.16 -12.46
CA LEU A 160 -7.48 -41.31 -13.12
C LEU A 160 -5.94 -41.26 -13.09
N ARG A 161 -5.34 -40.10 -13.37
CA ARG A 161 -3.88 -39.93 -13.34
C ARG A 161 -3.27 -40.09 -11.94
N LYS A 162 -3.97 -39.64 -10.89
CA LYS A 162 -3.51 -39.83 -9.51
C LYS A 162 -3.68 -41.28 -9.07
N ALA A 163 -4.80 -41.92 -9.41
CA ALA A 163 -5.05 -43.33 -9.09
C ALA A 163 -4.03 -44.25 -9.79
N GLU A 164 -3.74 -44.00 -11.07
CA GLU A 164 -2.68 -44.68 -11.82
C GLU A 164 -1.29 -44.52 -11.17
N GLY A 165 -0.94 -43.31 -10.73
CA GLY A 165 0.29 -43.05 -9.99
C GLY A 165 0.36 -43.80 -8.64
N GLU A 166 -0.72 -43.82 -7.87
CA GLU A 166 -0.83 -44.56 -6.61
C GLU A 166 -0.76 -46.08 -6.82
N MET A 167 -1.41 -46.61 -7.85
CA MET A 167 -1.36 -48.04 -8.18
C MET A 167 0.04 -48.48 -8.64
N ALA A 168 0.73 -47.63 -9.41
CA ALA A 168 2.13 -47.85 -9.78
C ALA A 168 3.08 -47.80 -8.57
N LEU A 169 2.89 -46.84 -7.65
CA LEU A 169 3.66 -46.75 -6.40
C LEU A 169 3.46 -47.98 -5.50
N ARG A 170 2.25 -48.56 -5.50
CA ARG A 170 1.92 -49.81 -4.79
C ARG A 170 2.36 -51.07 -5.53
N GLN A 171 2.97 -50.93 -6.71
CA GLN A 171 3.45 -52.04 -7.54
C GLN A 171 2.36 -53.05 -7.91
N TYR A 172 1.13 -52.57 -8.13
CA TYR A 172 0.13 -53.40 -8.80
C TYR A 172 0.54 -53.62 -10.27
N GLU A 173 0.16 -54.76 -10.83
CA GLU A 173 0.27 -55.00 -12.26
C GLU A 173 -0.79 -54.19 -12.99
N GLU A 174 -0.45 -53.58 -14.13
CA GLU A 174 -1.35 -52.73 -14.91
C GLU A 174 -2.65 -53.45 -15.33
N ALA A 175 -2.56 -54.75 -15.63
CA ALA A 175 -3.70 -55.63 -15.89
C ALA A 175 -4.68 -55.78 -14.71
N LYS A 176 -4.32 -55.32 -13.50
CA LYS A 176 -5.16 -55.31 -12.30
C LYS A 176 -5.60 -53.91 -11.88
N TYR A 177 -5.25 -52.86 -12.64
CA TYR A 177 -5.65 -51.49 -12.28
C TYR A 177 -7.17 -51.30 -12.37
N ALA A 178 -7.81 -51.83 -13.41
CA ALA A 178 -9.27 -51.81 -13.55
C ALA A 178 -9.97 -52.60 -12.42
N ASP A 179 -9.41 -53.74 -11.97
CA ASP A 179 -9.89 -54.50 -10.81
C ASP A 179 -9.69 -53.77 -9.46
N LYS A 180 -8.72 -52.84 -9.35
CA LYS A 180 -8.34 -52.18 -8.08
C LYS A 180 -8.80 -50.73 -7.94
N ILE A 181 -9.37 -50.14 -9.00
CA ILE A 181 -9.80 -48.74 -8.98
C ILE A 181 -10.92 -48.45 -7.97
N HIS A 182 -11.78 -49.43 -7.65
CA HIS A 182 -12.82 -49.29 -6.61
C HIS A 182 -12.26 -48.90 -5.23
N LEU A 183 -11.00 -49.25 -4.93
CA LEU A 183 -10.34 -48.85 -3.68
C LEU A 183 -10.06 -47.33 -3.58
N PHE A 184 -10.31 -46.60 -4.67
CA PHE A 184 -10.17 -45.14 -4.78
C PHE A 184 -11.53 -44.47 -5.10
N LEU A 185 -12.63 -45.23 -5.08
CA LEU A 185 -13.99 -44.70 -5.18
C LEU A 185 -14.58 -44.61 -3.77
N LYS A 186 -15.46 -43.64 -3.56
CA LYS A 186 -16.12 -43.48 -2.26
C LYS A 186 -17.30 -44.46 -2.19
N VAL A 187 -17.29 -45.34 -1.19
CA VAL A 187 -18.34 -46.36 -1.01
C VAL A 187 -19.74 -45.75 -1.05
N GLY A 188 -20.58 -46.26 -1.96
CA GLY A 188 -21.97 -45.81 -2.16
C GLY A 188 -22.12 -44.49 -2.93
N SER A 189 -21.08 -44.01 -3.62
CA SER A 189 -21.17 -42.86 -4.52
C SER A 189 -21.62 -43.25 -5.94
N ALA A 190 -21.94 -42.26 -6.78
CA ALA A 190 -22.34 -42.51 -8.17
C ALA A 190 -21.26 -43.27 -8.97
N ALA A 191 -19.98 -42.94 -8.79
CA ALA A 191 -18.86 -43.65 -9.40
C ALA A 191 -18.70 -45.10 -8.90
N ASP A 192 -18.93 -45.34 -7.61
CA ASP A 192 -18.84 -46.66 -7.00
C ASP A 192 -19.99 -47.58 -7.50
N ILE A 193 -21.23 -47.08 -7.50
CA ILE A 193 -22.41 -47.78 -8.03
C ILE A 193 -22.21 -48.11 -9.52
N TRP A 194 -21.78 -47.13 -10.34
CA TRP A 194 -21.45 -47.36 -11.75
C TRP A 194 -20.34 -48.41 -11.94
N TYR A 195 -19.34 -48.42 -11.05
CA TYR A 195 -18.31 -49.45 -11.09
C TYR A 195 -18.87 -50.83 -10.74
N GLU A 196 -19.73 -50.95 -9.74
CA GLU A 196 -20.41 -52.22 -9.42
C GLU A 196 -21.26 -52.73 -10.59
N GLU A 197 -21.97 -51.85 -11.29
CA GLU A 197 -22.79 -52.18 -12.48
C GLU A 197 -21.97 -52.50 -13.75
N LEU A 198 -20.66 -52.21 -13.78
CA LEU A 198 -19.81 -52.44 -14.94
C LEU A 198 -19.62 -53.93 -15.28
N GLU A 199 -19.54 -54.25 -16.57
CA GLU A 199 -19.28 -55.61 -17.06
C GLU A 199 -17.94 -56.18 -16.54
N ASP A 200 -17.96 -57.44 -16.11
CA ASP A 200 -16.79 -58.17 -15.60
C ASP A 200 -15.62 -58.22 -16.59
N GLU A 201 -15.90 -58.23 -17.89
CA GLU A 201 -14.91 -58.20 -18.97
C GLU A 201 -14.13 -56.88 -19.02
N VAL A 202 -14.72 -55.76 -18.57
CA VAL A 202 -14.05 -54.45 -18.51
C VAL A 202 -13.34 -54.26 -17.18
N LYS A 203 -13.89 -54.78 -16.07
CA LYS A 203 -13.22 -54.79 -14.75
C LYS A 203 -11.89 -55.56 -14.79
N LYS A 204 -11.91 -56.74 -15.42
CA LYS A 204 -10.74 -57.64 -15.61
C LYS A 204 -9.98 -57.36 -16.92
N GLY A 205 -10.40 -56.32 -17.65
CA GLY A 205 -9.91 -55.99 -18.99
C GLY A 205 -8.71 -55.05 -18.99
N GLY A 206 -8.47 -54.45 -20.16
CA GLY A 206 -7.41 -53.44 -20.32
C GLY A 206 -7.72 -52.15 -19.56
N TRP A 207 -6.71 -51.61 -18.87
CA TRP A 207 -6.82 -50.35 -18.14
C TRP A 207 -7.23 -49.16 -19.05
N ASP A 208 -6.84 -49.18 -20.33
CA ASP A 208 -7.25 -48.16 -21.30
C ASP A 208 -8.72 -48.26 -21.73
N ASP A 209 -9.30 -49.47 -21.81
CA ASP A 209 -10.73 -49.65 -22.06
C ASP A 209 -11.56 -49.16 -20.88
N PHE A 210 -11.10 -49.44 -19.65
CA PHE A 210 -11.68 -48.86 -18.45
C PHE A 210 -11.61 -47.33 -18.45
N LYS A 211 -10.44 -46.72 -18.70
CA LYS A 211 -10.29 -45.25 -18.83
C LYS A 211 -11.27 -44.67 -19.85
N LYS A 212 -11.47 -45.35 -20.98
CA LYS A 212 -12.36 -44.91 -22.05
C LYS A 212 -13.82 -44.92 -21.59
N LYS A 213 -14.34 -46.03 -21.04
CA LYS A 213 -15.72 -46.07 -20.50
C LYS A 213 -15.90 -45.07 -19.35
N PHE A 214 -14.93 -44.96 -18.44
CA PHE A 214 -14.98 -44.02 -17.31
C PHE A 214 -15.08 -42.56 -17.75
N LEU A 215 -14.33 -42.15 -18.78
CA LEU A 215 -14.37 -40.79 -19.32
C LEU A 215 -15.59 -40.54 -20.24
N GLU A 216 -16.30 -41.59 -20.66
CA GLU A 216 -17.54 -41.50 -21.42
C GLU A 216 -18.76 -41.30 -20.50
N GLU A 217 -18.75 -41.94 -19.32
CA GLU A 217 -19.74 -41.71 -18.26
C GLU A 217 -19.42 -40.41 -17.50
N PHE A 218 -18.32 -40.39 -16.77
CA PHE A 218 -17.82 -39.24 -16.00
C PHE A 218 -17.04 -38.29 -16.91
N LYS A 219 -17.74 -37.82 -17.95
CA LYS A 219 -17.28 -36.74 -18.82
C LYS A 219 -16.89 -35.57 -17.92
N SER A 220 -15.58 -35.36 -17.82
CA SER A 220 -14.97 -34.18 -17.23
C SER A 220 -15.81 -32.99 -17.67
N ALA A 221 -16.53 -32.35 -16.74
CA ALA A 221 -17.40 -31.23 -17.07
C ALA A 221 -16.57 -30.28 -17.92
N THR A 222 -16.94 -30.13 -19.21
CA THR A 222 -16.03 -29.57 -20.20
C THR A 222 -15.79 -28.13 -19.81
N VAL A 223 -14.68 -27.89 -19.08
CA VAL A 223 -14.39 -26.61 -18.44
C VAL A 223 -14.44 -25.58 -19.56
N ALA A 224 -15.57 -24.87 -19.61
CA ALA A 224 -16.00 -24.20 -20.82
C ALA A 224 -14.88 -23.21 -21.14
N LYS A 225 -14.13 -23.48 -22.22
CA LYS A 225 -12.79 -22.90 -22.39
C LYS A 225 -12.95 -21.39 -22.22
N PRO A 226 -12.45 -20.81 -21.11
CA PRO A 226 -12.97 -19.54 -20.62
C PRO A 226 -12.80 -18.53 -21.73
N SER A 227 -13.93 -17.94 -22.12
CA SER A 227 -14.02 -17.18 -23.36
C SER A 227 -13.01 -16.03 -23.33
N ALA A 228 -12.57 -15.57 -24.51
CA ALA A 228 -11.64 -14.44 -24.57
C ALA A 228 -12.20 -13.20 -23.81
N SER A 229 -13.53 -13.05 -23.75
CA SER A 229 -14.23 -12.04 -22.97
C SER A 229 -14.09 -12.24 -21.46
N GLU A 230 -14.28 -13.46 -20.95
CA GLU A 230 -14.08 -13.78 -19.54
C GLU A 230 -12.63 -13.63 -19.11
N LYS A 231 -11.66 -14.06 -19.94
CA LYS A 231 -10.24 -13.85 -19.64
C LYS A 231 -9.83 -12.38 -19.67
N ARG A 232 -10.45 -11.51 -20.49
CA ARG A 232 -10.28 -10.05 -20.39
C ARG A 232 -10.88 -9.47 -19.10
N ARG A 233 -12.04 -9.98 -18.66
CA ARG A 233 -12.64 -9.57 -17.37
C ARG A 233 -11.73 -9.94 -16.20
N GLU A 234 -11.24 -11.19 -16.17
CA GLU A 234 -10.27 -11.70 -15.18
C GLU A 234 -8.98 -10.87 -15.19
N LEU A 235 -8.46 -10.50 -16.36
CA LEU A 235 -7.28 -9.65 -16.51
C LEU A 235 -7.48 -8.26 -15.91
N LEU A 236 -8.65 -7.65 -16.13
CA LEU A 236 -9.01 -6.35 -15.56
C LEU A 236 -9.35 -6.42 -14.07
N GLU A 237 -9.73 -7.58 -13.53
CA GLU A 237 -9.97 -7.79 -12.11
C GLU A 237 -8.67 -8.08 -11.33
N LEU A 238 -7.66 -8.64 -12.01
CA LEU A 238 -6.36 -8.99 -11.44
C LEU A 238 -5.65 -7.77 -10.82
N THR A 239 -5.65 -7.72 -9.49
CA THR A 239 -5.08 -6.62 -8.70
C THR A 239 -4.09 -7.17 -7.67
N ILE A 240 -2.96 -6.49 -7.47
CA ILE A 240 -1.96 -6.83 -6.44
C ILE A 240 -2.06 -5.85 -5.27
N MET A 241 -2.04 -6.38 -4.04
CA MET A 241 -2.16 -5.55 -2.84
C MET A 241 -0.81 -4.89 -2.47
N VAL A 242 -0.86 -3.64 -1.97
CA VAL A 242 0.33 -2.92 -1.45
C VAL A 242 1.04 -3.74 -0.36
N ASP A 243 0.28 -4.53 0.40
CA ASP A 243 0.82 -5.40 1.44
C ASP A 243 1.63 -6.60 0.95
N GLU A 244 1.45 -6.99 -0.31
CA GLU A 244 2.17 -8.11 -0.91
C GLU A 244 3.43 -7.65 -1.64
N LEU A 245 3.51 -6.37 -2.03
CA LEU A 245 4.66 -5.79 -2.69
C LEU A 245 5.94 -5.92 -1.83
N GLY A 246 7.04 -6.27 -2.50
CA GLY A 246 8.35 -6.43 -1.83
C GLY A 246 8.50 -7.69 -0.96
N LYS A 247 7.51 -8.58 -0.93
CA LYS A 247 7.61 -9.93 -0.36
C LYS A 247 8.07 -10.95 -1.41
N ARG A 248 8.60 -12.09 -0.96
CA ARG A 248 8.84 -13.26 -1.81
C ARG A 248 7.61 -14.17 -1.77
N HIS A 249 7.23 -14.69 -2.92
CA HIS A 249 6.18 -15.68 -3.06
C HIS A 249 6.72 -17.05 -2.58
N GLU A 250 5.98 -17.73 -1.71
CA GLU A 250 6.51 -18.85 -0.92
C GLU A 250 6.94 -20.04 -1.78
N ALA A 251 6.12 -20.42 -2.77
CA ALA A 251 6.37 -21.59 -3.61
C ALA A 251 7.48 -21.37 -4.65
N SER A 252 7.60 -20.16 -5.22
CA SER A 252 8.57 -19.87 -6.30
C SER A 252 9.86 -19.20 -5.81
N ARG A 253 9.88 -18.65 -4.59
CA ARG A 253 10.94 -17.78 -4.02
C ARG A 253 11.23 -16.50 -4.82
N GLU A 254 10.52 -16.26 -5.92
CA GLU A 254 10.53 -15.01 -6.69
C GLU A 254 9.81 -13.89 -5.94
N TRP A 255 10.00 -12.64 -6.34
CA TRP A 255 9.26 -11.52 -5.77
C TRP A 255 7.81 -11.49 -6.28
N THR A 256 6.88 -11.10 -5.42
CA THR A 256 5.42 -11.08 -5.71
C THR A 256 5.06 -10.31 -6.98
N HIS A 257 5.62 -9.11 -7.17
CA HIS A 257 5.39 -8.29 -8.38
C HIS A 257 5.89 -8.96 -9.68
N VAL A 258 6.94 -9.80 -9.62
CA VAL A 258 7.42 -10.59 -10.78
C VAL A 258 6.46 -11.73 -11.08
N CYS A 259 5.95 -12.41 -10.05
CA CYS A 259 4.92 -13.45 -10.20
C CYS A 259 3.63 -12.87 -10.82
N PHE A 260 3.19 -11.72 -10.32
CA PHE A 260 2.03 -10.98 -10.83
C PHE A 260 2.21 -10.54 -12.29
N ALA A 261 3.37 -9.96 -12.65
CA ALA A 261 3.67 -9.58 -14.03
C ALA A 261 3.69 -10.79 -14.99
N ARG A 262 4.10 -11.97 -14.51
CA ARG A 262 4.00 -13.23 -15.25
C ARG A 262 2.54 -13.67 -15.41
N GLN A 263 1.74 -13.64 -14.35
CA GLN A 263 0.31 -13.96 -14.38
C GLN A 263 -0.49 -13.07 -15.35
N LEU A 264 -0.24 -11.75 -15.35
CA LEU A 264 -0.84 -10.82 -16.33
C LEU A 264 -0.58 -11.26 -17.77
N LEU A 265 0.67 -11.57 -18.13
CA LEU A 265 1.02 -12.03 -19.48
C LEU A 265 0.36 -13.36 -19.84
N ASP A 266 0.25 -14.30 -18.89
CA ASP A 266 -0.31 -15.61 -19.15
C ASP A 266 -1.85 -15.55 -19.31
N VAL A 267 -2.55 -14.66 -18.58
CA VAL A 267 -3.98 -14.35 -18.81
C VAL A 267 -4.18 -13.59 -20.13
N ALA A 268 -3.31 -12.62 -20.47
CA ALA A 268 -3.37 -11.90 -21.75
C ALA A 268 -3.15 -12.82 -22.97
N LYS A 269 -2.28 -13.84 -22.84
CA LYS A 269 -2.14 -14.92 -23.83
C LYS A 269 -3.40 -15.77 -23.94
N ALA A 270 -4.01 -16.16 -22.82
CA ALA A 270 -5.25 -16.93 -22.80
C ALA A 270 -6.43 -16.15 -23.45
N ALA A 271 -6.46 -14.83 -23.28
CA ALA A 271 -7.40 -13.92 -23.93
C ALA A 271 -7.08 -13.60 -25.41
N GLY A 272 -5.94 -14.05 -25.93
CA GLY A 272 -5.50 -13.80 -27.31
C GLY A 272 -5.05 -12.36 -27.60
N ILE A 273 -4.73 -11.57 -26.57
CA ILE A 273 -4.37 -10.13 -26.70
C ILE A 273 -2.89 -9.83 -26.39
N ALA A 274 -2.05 -10.84 -26.15
CA ALA A 274 -0.66 -10.64 -25.73
C ALA A 274 0.19 -9.73 -26.66
N SER A 275 -0.17 -9.67 -27.96
CA SER A 275 0.51 -8.84 -28.97
C SER A 275 -0.12 -7.46 -29.17
N THR A 276 -1.17 -7.09 -28.44
CA THR A 276 -1.81 -5.76 -28.53
C THR A 276 -1.65 -4.98 -27.22
N SER A 277 -1.68 -3.65 -27.32
CA SER A 277 -1.72 -2.74 -26.17
C SER A 277 -3.12 -2.58 -25.55
N SER A 278 -4.12 -3.30 -26.09
CA SER A 278 -5.48 -3.33 -25.56
C SER A 278 -5.49 -3.76 -24.10
N ASP A 279 -6.34 -3.14 -23.30
CA ASP A 279 -6.54 -3.40 -21.87
C ASP A 279 -5.33 -3.09 -20.94
N ILE A 280 -4.12 -2.81 -21.48
CA ILE A 280 -2.93 -2.44 -20.68
C ILE A 280 -3.21 -1.19 -19.83
N VAL A 281 -3.81 -0.15 -20.41
CA VAL A 281 -4.16 1.10 -19.70
C VAL A 281 -5.10 0.83 -18.53
N GLY A 282 -6.12 -0.02 -18.71
CA GLY A 282 -7.08 -0.38 -17.67
C GLY A 282 -6.46 -1.19 -16.52
N VAL A 283 -5.50 -2.07 -16.82
CA VAL A 283 -4.70 -2.76 -15.78
C VAL A 283 -3.75 -1.79 -15.09
N TYR A 284 -3.06 -0.93 -15.86
CA TYR A 284 -2.16 0.10 -15.33
C TYR A 284 -2.88 1.04 -14.35
N GLU A 285 -4.10 1.48 -14.66
CA GLU A 285 -4.94 2.29 -13.77
C GLU A 285 -5.31 1.59 -12.45
N LYS A 286 -5.29 0.25 -12.39
CA LYS A 286 -5.54 -0.52 -11.16
C LYS A 286 -4.28 -0.87 -10.37
N LEU A 287 -3.09 -0.67 -10.93
CA LEU A 287 -1.84 -0.94 -10.20
C LEU A 287 -1.70 -0.04 -8.95
N PRO A 288 -1.08 -0.54 -7.87
CA PRO A 288 -0.60 0.29 -6.76
C PRO A 288 0.26 1.46 -7.24
N ARG A 289 0.16 2.60 -6.55
CA ARG A 289 0.89 3.82 -6.87
C ARG A 289 2.41 3.62 -6.93
N ILE A 290 2.95 2.77 -6.05
CA ILE A 290 4.34 2.33 -6.02
C ILE A 290 4.80 1.73 -7.37
N LEU A 291 3.96 0.94 -8.03
CA LEU A 291 4.30 0.34 -9.33
C LEU A 291 4.09 1.34 -10.47
N LYS A 292 2.99 2.11 -10.45
CA LYS A 292 2.70 3.15 -11.46
C LYS A 292 3.83 4.16 -11.65
N SER A 293 4.56 4.52 -10.59
CA SER A 293 5.65 5.50 -10.66
C SER A 293 6.86 5.05 -11.51
N LYS A 294 6.98 3.75 -11.82
CA LYS A 294 8.09 3.14 -12.57
C LYS A 294 7.65 2.25 -13.73
N ALA A 295 6.43 1.73 -13.72
CA ALA A 295 5.86 0.99 -14.83
C ALA A 295 5.59 1.90 -16.02
N LEU A 296 5.77 1.37 -17.23
CA LEU A 296 5.48 2.07 -18.48
C LEU A 296 3.96 2.07 -18.72
N ASP A 297 3.37 3.25 -18.85
CA ASP A 297 1.94 3.44 -19.12
C ASP A 297 1.57 3.09 -20.57
N ASN A 298 2.45 3.42 -21.51
CA ASN A 298 2.27 3.26 -22.96
C ASN A 298 3.12 2.11 -23.53
N ALA A 299 3.10 0.95 -22.88
CA ALA A 299 3.75 -0.25 -23.41
C ALA A 299 3.09 -0.73 -24.71
N LYS A 300 3.88 -1.15 -25.69
CA LYS A 300 3.38 -1.57 -27.02
C LYS A 300 2.70 -2.94 -26.98
N ASP A 301 3.19 -3.82 -26.13
CA ASP A 301 2.70 -5.18 -25.95
C ASP A 301 2.78 -5.63 -24.47
N TRP A 302 2.17 -6.76 -24.16
CA TRP A 302 2.16 -7.31 -22.80
C TRP A 302 3.52 -7.85 -22.34
N ALA A 303 4.47 -8.10 -23.25
CA ALA A 303 5.81 -8.55 -22.91
C ALA A 303 6.69 -7.38 -22.43
N GLU A 304 6.60 -6.22 -23.09
CA GLU A 304 7.18 -4.95 -22.66
C GLU A 304 6.58 -4.49 -21.33
N PHE A 305 5.26 -4.56 -21.18
CA PHE A 305 4.59 -4.22 -19.92
C PHE A 305 5.02 -5.12 -18.76
N LYS A 306 5.02 -6.45 -18.97
CA LYS A 306 5.57 -7.42 -18.00
C LYS A 306 7.01 -7.07 -17.63
N LYS A 307 7.88 -6.82 -18.62
CA LYS A 307 9.30 -6.50 -18.41
C LYS A 307 9.48 -5.21 -17.63
N SER A 308 8.63 -4.21 -17.87
CA SER A 308 8.63 -2.96 -17.12
C SER A 308 8.32 -3.19 -15.63
N ILE A 309 7.28 -3.96 -15.31
CA ILE A 309 6.92 -4.29 -13.91
C ILE A 309 7.99 -5.19 -13.26
N SER A 310 8.50 -6.21 -13.96
CA SER A 310 9.46 -7.17 -13.38
C SER A 310 10.85 -6.59 -13.11
N ASN A 311 11.19 -5.46 -13.73
CA ASN A 311 12.49 -4.80 -13.60
C ASN A 311 12.53 -3.70 -12.52
N ILE A 312 11.42 -3.48 -11.80
CA ILE A 312 11.37 -2.49 -10.71
C ILE A 312 12.22 -2.99 -9.54
N ASP A 313 13.14 -2.15 -9.04
CA ASP A 313 14.01 -2.53 -7.92
C ASP A 313 13.18 -2.77 -6.64
N VAL A 314 13.43 -3.90 -5.99
CA VAL A 314 12.86 -4.29 -4.70
C VAL A 314 13.21 -3.27 -3.61
N LYS A 315 14.37 -2.62 -3.68
CA LYS A 315 14.74 -1.53 -2.75
C LYS A 315 13.77 -0.37 -2.89
N TYR A 316 13.53 0.08 -4.13
CA TYR A 316 12.57 1.15 -4.40
C TYR A 316 11.16 0.80 -3.89
N ILE A 317 10.69 -0.42 -4.15
CA ILE A 317 9.38 -0.89 -3.66
C ILE A 317 9.29 -0.81 -2.12
N LYS A 318 10.36 -1.20 -1.41
CA LYS A 318 10.40 -1.16 0.06
C LYS A 318 10.49 0.26 0.62
N GLU A 319 11.27 1.13 -0.03
CA GLU A 319 11.42 2.53 0.36
C GLU A 319 10.11 3.31 0.17
N GLU A 320 9.47 3.20 -1.00
CA GLU A 320 8.19 3.86 -1.27
C GLU A 320 7.07 3.30 -0.39
N LYS A 321 7.05 1.98 -0.13
CA LYS A 321 6.12 1.40 0.84
C LYS A 321 6.30 1.99 2.25
N ALA A 322 7.54 2.15 2.72
CA ALA A 322 7.79 2.76 4.03
C ALA A 322 7.34 4.24 4.08
N VAL A 323 7.35 4.95 2.96
CA VAL A 323 6.77 6.30 2.83
C VAL A 323 5.24 6.25 2.90
N GLU A 324 4.60 5.33 2.18
CA GLU A 324 3.14 5.17 2.15
C GLU A 324 2.59 4.71 3.52
N ASP A 325 3.24 3.74 4.17
CA ASP A 325 2.97 3.31 5.55
C ASP A 325 3.09 4.49 6.54
N HIS A 326 4.09 5.35 6.37
CA HIS A 326 4.29 6.55 7.20
C HIS A 326 3.22 7.62 6.94
N ILE A 327 2.77 7.80 5.70
CA ILE A 327 1.65 8.71 5.36
C ILE A 327 0.37 8.19 6.02
N HIS A 328 0.03 6.91 5.85
CA HIS A 328 -1.15 6.31 6.46
C HIS A 328 -1.11 6.35 8.00
N ALA A 329 0.07 6.19 8.61
CA ALA A 329 0.26 6.37 10.05
C ALA A 329 0.03 7.82 10.52
N LEU A 330 0.37 8.83 9.69
CA LEU A 330 0.04 10.23 9.96
C LEU A 330 -1.46 10.50 9.80
N GLU A 331 -2.10 9.99 8.74
CA GLU A 331 -3.54 10.15 8.47
C GLU A 331 -4.39 9.55 9.61
N LYS A 332 -4.11 8.32 10.03
CA LYS A 332 -4.75 7.69 11.19
C LYS A 332 -4.58 8.52 12.46
N ARG A 333 -3.43 9.19 12.63
CA ARG A 333 -3.16 10.09 13.76
C ARG A 333 -3.84 11.46 13.62
N ILE A 334 -4.27 11.87 12.44
CA ILE A 334 -5.07 13.08 12.18
C ILE A 334 -6.57 12.80 12.38
N GLU A 335 -7.04 11.57 12.17
CA GLU A 335 -8.45 11.20 12.35
C GLU A 335 -8.81 10.84 13.82
N THR A 336 -7.91 10.17 14.53
CA THR A 336 -8.08 9.79 15.96
C THR A 336 -8.31 10.97 16.96
N PRO A 337 -7.76 12.19 16.80
CA PRO A 337 -7.94 13.32 17.73
C PRO A 337 -9.40 13.74 17.93
N SER A 338 -10.26 13.54 16.92
CA SER A 338 -11.70 13.84 16.98
C SER A 338 -12.39 13.16 18.18
N LYS A 339 -12.07 11.88 18.42
CA LYS A 339 -12.63 11.08 19.53
C LYS A 339 -11.99 11.40 20.88
N GLY A 340 -10.75 11.88 20.89
CA GLY A 340 -10.10 12.39 22.10
C GLY A 340 -10.74 13.69 22.58
N LEU A 341 -11.01 14.61 21.65
CA LEU A 341 -11.58 15.93 21.97
C LEU A 341 -13.00 15.83 22.56
N ALA A 342 -13.83 14.92 22.00
CA ALA A 342 -15.17 14.64 22.52
C ALA A 342 -15.17 14.20 23.99
N ARG A 343 -14.28 13.26 24.37
CA ARG A 343 -14.18 12.79 25.77
C ARG A 343 -13.68 13.88 26.73
N THR A 344 -12.80 14.77 26.29
CA THR A 344 -12.40 15.93 27.12
C THR A 344 -13.52 16.96 27.28
N LEU A 345 -14.41 17.11 26.29
CA LEU A 345 -15.57 18.00 26.41
C LEU A 345 -16.64 17.41 27.36
N GLU A 346 -16.94 16.12 27.26
CA GLU A 346 -17.86 15.43 28.18
C GLU A 346 -17.36 15.47 29.64
N ALA A 347 -16.05 15.28 29.86
CA ALA A 347 -15.43 15.35 31.19
C ALA A 347 -15.39 16.76 31.81
N THR A 348 -15.76 17.80 31.06
CA THR A 348 -15.83 19.19 31.57
C THR A 348 -17.29 19.62 31.88
N SER A 349 -18.23 18.66 31.89
CA SER A 349 -19.62 18.88 32.28
C SER A 349 -19.76 19.11 33.79
N ILE A 350 -19.68 20.39 34.17
CA ILE A 350 -20.20 21.06 35.36
C ILE A 350 -20.84 20.14 36.42
N ASN A 351 -20.13 19.92 37.52
CA ASN A 351 -20.77 19.67 38.81
C ASN A 351 -19.99 20.42 39.90
N ALA A 352 -20.20 21.74 39.93
CA ALA A 352 -19.69 22.61 40.98
C ALA A 352 -20.75 22.72 42.08
N THR A 353 -20.53 22.04 43.21
CA THR A 353 -21.25 22.32 44.45
C THR A 353 -20.25 22.65 45.54
N MET A 354 -20.36 23.86 46.10
CA MET A 354 -19.42 24.36 47.09
C MET A 354 -19.59 23.63 48.44
N ALA A 355 -18.48 23.30 49.09
CA ALA A 355 -18.44 23.01 50.52
C ALA A 355 -17.15 23.59 51.12
N ASN A 356 -17.28 24.77 51.71
CA ASN A 356 -16.21 25.50 52.39
C ASN A 356 -16.26 25.12 53.89
N ALA A 357 -15.23 24.46 54.42
CA ALA A 357 -15.15 24.16 55.86
C ALA A 357 -13.70 23.99 56.36
N SER A 358 -13.29 24.92 57.22
CA SER A 358 -12.01 24.96 57.93
C SER A 358 -11.80 23.81 58.93
N LYS A 359 -10.55 23.43 59.20
CA LYS A 359 -10.00 23.35 60.59
C LYS A 359 -8.46 23.17 60.64
N PRO A 360 -7.79 23.49 61.77
CA PRO A 360 -6.33 23.62 61.84
C PRO A 360 -5.62 22.56 62.72
N GLY A 361 -4.29 22.51 62.60
CA GLY A 361 -3.37 22.36 63.74
C GLY A 361 -2.76 20.99 64.05
N ALA A 362 -1.43 20.87 63.82
CA ALA A 362 -0.43 20.08 64.59
C ALA A 362 0.94 20.24 63.88
N SER A 363 1.80 21.19 64.24
CA SER A 363 2.78 21.11 65.35
C SER A 363 3.42 19.72 65.57
N ARG A 364 4.62 19.52 65.02
CA ARG A 364 5.70 18.78 65.69
C ARG A 364 7.07 19.37 65.34
N ALA A 365 7.98 19.28 66.32
CA ALA A 365 9.19 20.10 66.45
C ALA A 365 10.41 19.54 65.67
N PRO A 366 11.51 20.32 65.52
CA PRO A 366 12.70 19.88 64.80
C PRO A 366 13.66 19.07 65.70
N GLN A 367 14.37 18.11 65.12
CA GLN A 367 15.60 17.57 65.71
C GLN A 367 16.78 17.75 64.76
N ARG A 368 17.79 18.48 65.24
CA ARG A 368 19.19 18.34 64.83
C ARG A 368 19.88 17.47 65.88
N SER A 369 20.69 16.51 65.43
CA SER A 369 21.91 16.07 66.12
C SER A 369 22.75 15.23 65.16
N ASP A 370 24.06 15.35 65.26
CA ASP A 370 25.04 14.75 64.36
C ASP A 370 25.20 13.22 64.48
N ASP A 371 25.80 12.65 63.44
CA ASP A 371 27.09 11.92 63.49
C ASP A 371 27.14 10.49 62.89
N SER A 372 28.17 10.31 62.06
CA SER A 372 28.86 9.12 61.47
C SER A 372 28.16 7.79 61.10
N MET A 373 28.89 7.01 60.28
CA MET A 373 28.64 5.63 59.80
C MET A 373 27.53 5.48 58.74
N VAL A 374 27.85 5.36 57.45
CA VAL A 374 28.37 4.13 56.79
C VAL A 374 27.39 2.95 56.92
N PHE A 375 26.49 2.78 55.96
CA PHE A 375 26.45 1.59 55.10
C PHE A 375 25.51 1.77 53.88
N SER A 376 25.86 1.07 52.81
CA SER A 376 25.21 0.97 51.50
C SER A 376 23.68 1.08 51.48
N SER A 377 23.16 2.06 50.74
CA SER A 377 21.78 2.06 50.22
C SER A 377 21.77 2.41 48.74
N THR A 378 21.05 1.61 47.95
CA THR A 378 21.03 1.61 46.49
C THR A 378 20.23 2.79 45.93
N GLY A 379 20.77 4.00 46.06
CA GLY A 379 20.16 5.23 45.57
C GLY A 379 20.20 5.35 44.05
N GLY A 380 19.05 5.20 43.39
CA GLY A 380 18.87 5.36 41.95
C GLY A 380 19.01 6.81 41.47
N GLY A 381 20.22 7.38 41.53
CA GLY A 381 20.54 8.68 40.95
C GLY A 381 20.73 8.58 39.44
N GLN A 382 19.72 8.95 38.65
CA GLN A 382 19.92 9.18 37.21
C GLN A 382 20.75 10.46 37.01
N GLY A 383 22.08 10.28 37.01
CA GLY A 383 23.05 11.35 36.84
C GLY A 383 22.89 12.07 35.50
N ASN A 384 22.53 13.35 35.57
CA ASN A 384 22.41 14.27 34.44
C ASN A 384 23.81 14.72 33.93
N LEU A 385 24.62 13.77 33.44
CA LEU A 385 26.02 13.96 33.08
C LEU A 385 26.25 13.89 31.55
N ASN A 386 25.58 14.75 30.78
CA ASN A 386 25.81 14.80 29.32
C ASN A 386 25.81 16.22 28.71
N TYR A 387 26.14 17.24 29.50
CA TYR A 387 26.22 18.64 29.03
C TYR A 387 27.53 19.01 28.31
N ASN A 388 28.56 18.16 28.38
CA ASN A 388 29.86 18.40 27.72
C ASN A 388 29.97 17.71 26.34
N ARG A 389 28.95 17.86 25.48
CA ARG A 389 29.24 17.81 24.03
C ARG A 389 29.90 19.14 23.65
N PRO A 390 31.09 19.15 23.00
CA PRO A 390 31.65 20.36 22.44
C PRO A 390 30.60 21.04 21.58
N ARG A 391 30.32 22.32 21.84
CA ARG A 391 29.43 23.10 20.98
C ARG A 391 30.06 23.08 19.59
N GLN A 392 29.45 22.37 18.65
CA GLN A 392 29.86 22.48 17.25
C GLN A 392 29.81 23.96 16.87
N PRO A 393 30.80 24.47 16.12
CA PRO A 393 30.78 25.85 15.68
C PRO A 393 29.45 26.17 14.97
N PRO A 394 28.99 27.44 15.02
CA PRO A 394 27.89 27.90 14.18
C PRO A 394 28.16 27.49 12.73
N ILE A 395 27.14 26.94 12.07
CA ILE A 395 27.24 26.53 10.66
C ILE A 395 27.08 27.76 9.77
N LEU A 396 26.28 28.73 10.22
CA LEU A 396 26.01 29.97 9.49
C LEU A 396 26.97 31.10 9.90
N ASN A 397 27.47 31.82 8.91
CA ASN A 397 28.16 33.10 9.11
C ASN A 397 27.16 34.21 9.49
N GLU A 398 27.66 35.40 9.86
CA GLU A 398 26.78 36.45 10.39
C GLU A 398 25.79 37.01 9.36
N SER A 399 26.16 37.09 8.07
CA SER A 399 25.23 37.51 7.01
C SER A 399 24.14 36.46 6.76
N GLN A 400 24.47 35.17 6.82
CA GLN A 400 23.50 34.08 6.73
C GLN A 400 22.55 34.06 7.94
N LYS A 401 23.01 34.38 9.15
CA LYS A 401 22.13 34.57 10.31
C LYS A 401 21.18 35.75 10.13
N ALA A 402 21.65 36.85 9.55
CA ALA A 402 20.80 38.00 9.23
C ALA A 402 19.73 37.62 8.18
N THR A 403 20.10 36.90 7.12
CA THR A 403 19.15 36.34 6.14
C THR A 403 18.13 35.40 6.80
N LEU A 404 18.58 34.47 7.65
CA LEU A 404 17.70 33.57 8.41
C LEU A 404 16.73 34.34 9.32
N CYS A 405 17.21 35.35 10.02
CA CYS A 405 16.41 36.24 10.86
C CYS A 405 15.32 36.94 10.04
N THR A 406 15.69 37.62 8.94
CA THR A 406 14.76 38.29 8.02
C THR A 406 13.72 37.32 7.47
N ASN A 407 14.13 36.10 7.09
CA ASN A 407 13.24 35.07 6.58
C ASN A 407 12.23 34.57 7.63
N ILE A 408 12.63 34.45 8.90
CA ILE A 408 11.74 34.10 10.00
C ILE A 408 10.76 35.23 10.30
N VAL A 409 11.22 36.49 10.30
CA VAL A 409 10.35 37.67 10.49
C VAL A 409 9.35 37.80 9.34
N ALA A 410 9.76 37.58 8.09
CA ALA A 410 8.87 37.66 6.94
C ALA A 410 7.76 36.58 6.92
N TYR A 411 7.91 35.49 7.68
CA TYR A 411 6.92 34.41 7.71
C TYR A 411 5.74 34.73 8.64
N LYS A 412 4.54 34.75 8.05
CA LYS A 412 3.29 35.01 8.78
C LYS A 412 2.82 33.74 9.50
N GLN A 413 2.70 33.81 10.82
CA GLN A 413 2.18 32.72 11.64
C GLN A 413 0.66 32.54 11.43
N HIS A 414 0.24 31.32 11.08
CA HIS A 414 -1.19 31.00 10.91
C HIS A 414 -1.89 30.83 12.26
N PRO A 415 -3.11 31.37 12.46
CA PRO A 415 -3.91 31.16 13.66
C PRO A 415 -4.46 29.72 13.71
N ALA A 416 -4.85 29.24 14.89
CA ALA A 416 -5.42 27.90 15.08
C ALA A 416 -6.89 27.76 14.58
N THR A 417 -7.18 28.28 13.39
CA THR A 417 -8.47 28.14 12.69
C THR A 417 -8.39 27.07 11.61
N GLN A 418 -9.54 26.58 11.14
CA GLN A 418 -9.60 25.60 10.05
C GLN A 418 -8.96 26.13 8.76
N GLU A 419 -9.09 27.43 8.49
CA GLU A 419 -8.45 28.12 7.37
C GLU A 419 -6.92 28.14 7.53
N GLY A 420 -6.41 28.49 8.71
CA GLY A 420 -4.98 28.45 9.01
C GLY A 420 -4.38 27.04 8.87
N ILE A 421 -5.14 26.00 9.21
CA ILE A 421 -4.76 24.60 8.97
C ILE A 421 -4.70 24.29 7.47
N ALA A 422 -5.68 24.72 6.68
CA ALA A 422 -5.68 24.49 5.23
C ALA A 422 -4.50 25.19 4.53
N VAL A 423 -4.18 26.44 4.90
CA VAL A 423 -3.03 27.18 4.36
C VAL A 423 -1.71 26.52 4.75
N TYR A 424 -1.52 26.17 6.04
CA TYR A 424 -0.35 25.43 6.51
C TYR A 424 -0.13 24.11 5.77
N LEU A 425 -1.19 23.33 5.51
CA LEU A 425 -1.07 22.09 4.74
C LEU A 425 -0.64 22.32 3.28
N ASN A 426 -1.06 23.42 2.66
CA ASN A 426 -0.61 23.80 1.34
C ASN A 426 0.87 24.26 1.33
N GLU A 427 1.26 25.11 2.28
CA GLU A 427 2.65 25.52 2.47
C GLU A 427 3.58 24.32 2.73
N MET A 428 3.14 23.34 3.52
CA MET A 428 3.87 22.09 3.75
C MET A 428 4.08 21.27 2.48
N LYS A 429 3.08 21.19 1.59
CA LYS A 429 3.23 20.57 0.25
C LYS A 429 4.24 21.34 -0.60
N THR A 430 4.12 22.67 -0.68
CA THR A 430 5.03 23.53 -1.43
C THR A 430 6.47 23.44 -0.91
N PHE A 431 6.66 23.44 0.41
CA PHE A 431 7.95 23.25 1.05
C PHE A 431 8.55 21.88 0.72
N SER A 432 7.74 20.81 0.80
CA SER A 432 8.19 19.46 0.46
C SER A 432 8.54 19.29 -1.01
N LEU A 433 7.85 19.97 -1.93
CA LEU A 433 8.18 19.99 -3.36
C LEU A 433 9.47 20.77 -3.65
N LYS A 434 9.69 21.90 -2.98
CA LYS A 434 10.86 22.77 -3.19
C LYS A 434 12.15 22.24 -2.54
N TRP A 435 12.04 21.62 -1.36
CA TRP A 435 13.20 21.29 -0.52
C TRP A 435 13.26 19.82 -0.06
N GLY A 436 12.14 19.09 -0.07
CA GLY A 436 12.06 17.66 0.28
C GLY A 436 12.66 17.31 1.65
N ASN A 437 13.80 16.60 1.61
CA ASN A 437 14.58 16.16 2.77
C ASN A 437 15.96 16.83 2.86
N ALA A 438 16.16 17.97 2.19
CA ALA A 438 17.38 18.76 2.31
C ALA A 438 17.65 19.20 3.76
N ARG A 439 18.93 19.39 4.10
CA ARG A 439 19.32 19.96 5.40
C ARG A 439 18.93 21.44 5.46
N PHE A 440 18.48 21.86 6.64
CA PHE A 440 18.12 23.27 6.89
C PHE A 440 19.29 24.23 6.64
N ASN A 441 18.97 25.38 6.05
CA ASN A 441 19.89 26.47 5.74
C ASN A 441 19.17 27.82 5.91
N GLU A 442 19.90 28.92 5.72
CA GLU A 442 19.45 30.29 5.90
C GLU A 442 18.30 30.74 4.98
N ASN A 443 18.14 30.08 3.82
CA ASN A 443 17.14 30.41 2.79
C ASN A 443 15.87 29.55 2.88
N MET A 444 15.82 28.61 3.83
CA MET A 444 14.63 27.82 4.13
C MET A 444 13.83 28.50 5.22
N VAL A 445 12.50 28.47 5.10
CA VAL A 445 11.60 28.66 6.24
C VAL A 445 10.67 27.47 6.28
N PHE A 446 10.75 26.70 7.36
CA PHE A 446 9.85 25.57 7.55
C PHE A 446 8.48 26.08 8.03
N PRO A 447 7.34 25.70 7.41
CA PRO A 447 6.02 26.14 7.84
C PRO A 447 5.72 25.75 9.29
N TYR A 448 5.08 26.63 10.06
CA TYR A 448 4.80 26.39 11.48
C TYR A 448 3.39 25.86 11.70
N ALA A 449 3.24 24.87 12.59
CA ALA A 449 1.91 24.39 12.95
C ALA A 449 1.01 25.55 13.43
N PRO A 450 -0.26 25.64 13.00
CA PRO A 450 -1.13 26.77 13.33
C PRO A 450 -1.33 26.95 14.84
N GLY A 451 -1.31 28.21 15.29
CA GLY A 451 -1.38 28.57 16.71
C GLY A 451 -0.16 28.18 17.55
N THR A 452 0.97 27.84 16.93
CA THR A 452 2.28 27.86 17.61
C THR A 452 2.89 29.27 17.55
N LEU A 453 3.93 29.50 18.35
CA LEU A 453 4.70 30.75 18.36
C LEU A 453 5.85 30.68 17.35
N PRO A 454 6.35 31.82 16.84
CA PRO A 454 7.51 31.86 15.96
C PRO A 454 8.77 31.31 16.67
N PRO A 455 9.70 30.64 15.95
CA PRO A 455 10.92 30.10 16.53
C PRO A 455 11.78 31.14 17.25
N GLY A 456 12.22 30.81 18.46
CA GLY A 456 13.08 31.67 19.27
C GLY A 456 12.34 32.65 20.18
N SER A 457 11.02 32.57 20.27
CA SER A 457 10.16 33.36 21.17
C SER A 457 10.12 32.83 22.62
N GLY A 458 10.95 31.84 22.95
CA GLY A 458 10.91 31.15 24.24
C GLY A 458 9.87 30.03 24.27
N GLU A 459 9.53 29.47 23.11
CA GLU A 459 8.55 28.41 22.99
C GLU A 459 9.09 27.02 23.38
N CYS A 460 8.20 26.13 23.79
CA CYS A 460 8.56 24.73 23.99
C CYS A 460 8.69 23.97 22.65
N PHE A 461 9.85 23.34 22.39
CA PHE A 461 10.10 22.53 21.19
C PHE A 461 9.25 21.25 21.09
N VAL A 462 8.43 20.93 22.09
CA VAL A 462 7.50 19.79 22.05
C VAL A 462 6.14 20.18 21.48
N CYS A 463 5.64 21.39 21.76
CA CYS A 463 4.28 21.83 21.41
C CYS A 463 4.17 23.23 20.77
N GLY A 464 5.27 23.95 20.62
CA GLY A 464 5.33 25.29 20.00
C GLY A 464 4.64 26.41 20.79
N LYS A 465 4.32 26.22 22.07
CA LYS A 465 3.65 27.22 22.93
C LYS A 465 4.56 27.72 24.05
N LYS A 466 4.29 28.93 24.56
CA LYS A 466 4.90 29.48 25.80
C LYS A 466 4.29 28.83 27.06
N GLY A 467 4.87 29.14 28.23
CA GLY A 467 4.28 28.83 29.54
C GLY A 467 4.84 27.60 30.28
N HIS A 468 5.86 26.93 29.76
CA HIS A 468 6.64 25.94 30.52
C HIS A 468 8.10 25.94 30.05
N GLY A 469 9.02 26.00 31.02
CA GLY A 469 10.45 26.16 30.77
C GLY A 469 11.18 24.88 30.36
N GLN A 470 12.46 25.02 30.04
CA GLN A 470 13.34 23.88 29.80
C GLN A 470 13.41 23.01 31.07
N GLY A 471 13.26 21.69 30.90
CA GLY A 471 13.26 20.72 32.00
C GLY A 471 11.87 20.38 32.57
N VAL A 472 10.85 21.19 32.33
CA VAL A 472 9.46 20.86 32.72
C VAL A 472 8.84 19.93 31.67
N THR A 473 8.18 18.86 32.13
CA THR A 473 7.45 17.95 31.23
C THR A 473 6.34 18.71 30.51
N CYS A 474 6.38 18.73 29.17
CA CYS A 474 5.39 19.46 28.36
C CYS A 474 3.96 18.95 28.66
N PRO A 475 3.06 19.78 29.22
CA PRO A 475 1.70 19.35 29.57
C PRO A 475 0.78 19.26 28.34
N SER A 476 1.23 19.73 27.18
CA SER A 476 0.43 19.77 25.95
C SER A 476 0.33 18.38 25.31
N THR A 477 -0.90 17.92 25.09
CA THR A 477 -1.20 16.71 24.29
C THR A 477 -0.89 16.91 22.81
N SER A 478 -1.06 18.14 22.29
CA SER A 478 -0.66 18.50 20.93
C SER A 478 0.85 18.68 20.83
N LYS A 479 1.49 17.73 20.13
CA LYS A 479 2.94 17.73 19.87
C LYS A 479 3.22 18.15 18.43
N ILE A 480 4.12 19.11 18.24
CA ILE A 480 4.57 19.52 16.89
C ILE A 480 5.36 18.41 16.20
N GLY A 481 5.38 18.46 14.87
CA GLY A 481 6.07 17.47 14.03
C GLY A 481 7.59 17.47 14.22
N THR A 482 8.22 16.32 13.95
CA THR A 482 9.68 16.15 14.13
C THR A 482 10.50 17.13 13.28
N LYS A 483 10.07 17.41 12.03
CA LYS A 483 10.76 18.41 11.17
C LYS A 483 10.66 19.82 11.74
N GLU A 484 9.49 20.24 12.24
CA GLU A 484 9.32 21.55 12.90
C GLU A 484 10.18 21.66 14.17
N ARG A 485 10.24 20.60 14.99
CA ARG A 485 11.11 20.54 16.16
C ARG A 485 12.59 20.70 15.79
N LEU A 486 13.05 19.98 14.76
CA LEU A 486 14.42 20.08 14.26
C LEU A 486 14.72 21.47 13.68
N TRP A 487 13.74 22.10 13.01
CA TRP A 487 13.85 23.49 12.56
C TRP A 487 13.99 24.47 13.73
N ARG A 488 13.13 24.38 14.75
CA ARG A 488 13.25 25.21 15.97
C ARG A 488 14.59 25.03 16.67
N VAL A 489 15.11 23.81 16.74
CA VAL A 489 16.46 23.52 17.26
C VAL A 489 17.56 24.11 16.37
N PHE A 490 17.42 24.09 15.04
CA PHE A 490 18.35 24.74 14.11
C PHE A 490 18.37 26.27 14.31
N VAL A 491 17.21 26.93 14.32
CA VAL A 491 17.09 28.37 14.60
C VAL A 491 17.67 28.71 15.99
N GLN A 492 17.37 27.91 17.01
CA GLN A 492 17.93 28.07 18.36
C GLN A 492 19.46 27.95 18.38
N LYS A 493 20.03 27.02 17.59
CA LYS A 493 21.48 26.82 17.50
C LYS A 493 22.17 28.00 16.82
N GLU A 494 21.67 28.42 15.66
CA GLU A 494 22.37 29.37 14.80
C GLU A 494 22.15 30.85 15.21
N LEU A 495 20.97 31.23 15.71
CA LEU A 495 20.68 32.62 16.10
C LEU A 495 21.09 32.98 17.55
N GLY A 496 21.30 32.00 18.43
CA GLY A 496 21.84 32.25 19.78
C GLY A 496 21.09 33.31 20.59
N ALA A 497 21.80 34.22 21.26
CA ALA A 497 21.16 35.28 22.06
C ALA A 497 20.37 36.31 21.22
N ASN A 498 20.65 36.43 19.93
CA ASN A 498 20.05 37.44 19.04
C ASN A 498 18.57 37.15 18.69
N ARG A 499 18.00 36.04 19.22
CA ARG A 499 16.59 35.62 19.08
C ARG A 499 15.56 36.70 19.41
N ALA A 500 15.79 37.49 20.44
CA ALA A 500 14.77 38.42 20.97
C ALA A 500 14.30 39.45 19.92
N ALA A 501 15.23 39.94 19.09
CA ALA A 501 14.92 40.89 18.02
C ALA A 501 14.03 40.28 16.91
N ALA A 502 14.24 39.01 16.56
CA ALA A 502 13.44 38.31 15.55
C ALA A 502 12.02 38.02 16.05
N ALA A 503 11.88 37.58 17.31
CA ALA A 503 10.60 37.17 17.88
C ALA A 503 9.66 38.36 18.17
N ALA A 504 10.19 39.52 18.54
CA ALA A 504 9.39 40.68 18.94
C ALA A 504 8.52 41.25 17.82
N LEU A 505 8.99 41.22 16.57
CA LEU A 505 8.29 41.82 15.42
C LEU A 505 7.05 41.02 14.99
N ASN A 506 7.05 39.69 15.16
CA ASN A 506 5.95 38.81 14.74
C ASN A 506 4.90 38.54 15.83
N ALA A 507 5.01 39.18 17.00
CA ALA A 507 4.04 39.04 18.10
C ALA A 507 2.84 40.00 18.00
N VAL A 508 2.87 40.97 17.07
CA VAL A 508 1.82 41.99 16.90
C VAL A 508 0.71 41.44 16.01
N GLY A 509 -0.43 41.04 16.60
CA GLY A 509 -1.60 40.57 15.86
C GLY A 509 -2.43 39.44 16.49
N VAL A 510 -2.16 39.04 17.74
CA VAL A 510 -3.03 38.13 18.50
C VAL A 510 -3.60 38.87 19.70
N ASP A 511 -4.67 39.63 19.44
CA ASP A 511 -5.39 40.45 20.43
C ASP A 511 -6.29 39.57 21.32
N GLY A 512 -5.67 38.59 21.99
CA GLY A 512 -6.27 37.80 23.04
C GLY A 512 -5.80 38.32 24.39
N SER A 513 -6.65 39.11 25.05
CA SER A 513 -6.37 39.67 26.37
C SER A 513 -5.98 38.59 27.38
N TRP A 514 -4.70 38.58 27.76
CA TRP A 514 -4.18 37.87 28.92
C TRP A 514 -3.39 38.89 29.74
N GLY A 515 -3.97 39.35 30.83
CA GLY A 515 -3.36 40.32 31.73
C GLY A 515 -2.01 39.82 32.23
N VAL A 516 -0.95 40.59 31.96
CA VAL A 516 0.37 40.39 32.56
C VAL A 516 0.48 41.37 33.72
N GLU A 517 0.01 40.95 34.89
CA GLU A 517 0.36 41.65 36.13
C GLU A 517 1.81 41.33 36.52
N GLY A 518 2.59 42.39 36.76
CA GLY A 518 3.62 42.38 37.80
C GLY A 518 4.93 41.64 37.55
N PHE A 519 5.77 42.12 36.62
CA PHE A 519 7.23 42.03 36.83
C PHE A 519 8.01 43.19 36.21
N VAL A 520 7.79 44.41 36.72
CA VAL A 520 8.70 45.54 36.47
C VAL A 520 9.77 45.53 37.55
N SER A 521 10.97 45.07 37.21
CA SER A 521 12.15 45.27 38.05
C SER A 521 12.58 46.73 37.98
N GLY A 522 12.66 47.40 39.12
CA GLY A 522 13.08 48.80 39.18
C GLY A 522 14.55 48.97 38.82
N LEU A 523 14.81 49.87 37.87
CA LEU A 523 16.09 50.56 37.73
C LEU A 523 15.81 52.06 37.80
N GLY A 524 15.74 52.57 39.03
CA GLY A 524 15.75 54.01 39.26
C GLY A 524 17.14 54.55 38.91
N LYS A 525 17.21 55.44 37.91
CA LYS A 525 18.30 56.40 37.78
C LYS A 525 17.83 57.71 38.38
N GLU A 526 18.47 58.13 39.45
CA GLU A 526 18.47 59.53 39.87
C GLU A 526 19.42 60.30 38.96
N GLU A 527 18.92 61.40 38.38
CA GLU A 527 19.64 62.52 37.74
C GLU A 527 18.51 63.42 37.19
N GLY A 528 18.44 64.72 37.43
CA GLY A 528 19.20 65.63 38.28
C GLY A 528 18.65 67.04 38.03
N SER A 529 18.31 67.80 39.07
CA SER A 529 17.63 69.10 38.91
C SER A 529 18.61 70.27 38.96
N ALA A 530 18.61 71.10 37.91
CA ALA A 530 19.12 72.46 37.83
C ALA A 530 18.35 73.13 36.67
N GLU A 531 17.47 74.09 36.97
CA GLU A 531 17.66 75.55 36.77
C GLU A 531 17.60 75.99 35.29
#